data_AF-A0A1Q5A857-F1
#
_entry.id   AF-A0A1Q5A857-F1
#
_cell.length_a   1.000
_cell.length_b   1.000
_cell.length_c   1.000
_cell.angle_alpha   90.00
_cell.angle_beta   90.00
_cell.angle_gamma   90.00
#
_symmetry.space_group_name_H-M   'P 1'
#
loop_
_entity.id
_entity.type
_entity.pdbx_description
1 polymer ?
#
loop_
_entity_poly.entity_id
_entity_poly.type
_entity_poly.pdbx_seq_one_letter_code
_entity_poly.pdbx_strand_id
1 'polypeptide(L)'
;MDVRADLCPLAALLPPGAPDEEETAYYRQRLDDPSLLDRAVAVQVEGSVVLAVPVGGWRKGGYLSVSEVVTGLAARSLLRGRPGFPDVRLSWSPYPDCCHVVRWGAPVPYEDDPIAEGRFYGYSKAALASFAEAYGHLI
;
A
#
# COMPACT_ATOMS: atom_id res chain seq x y z
N MET A 1 -13.84 29.32 0.82
CA MET A 1 -14.52 28.11 1.32
C MET A 1 -13.43 27.15 1.71
N ASP A 2 -13.14 27.08 3.01
CA ASP A 2 -11.93 26.53 3.59
C ASP A 2 -12.10 25.01 3.77
N VAL A 3 -11.37 24.20 3.00
CA VAL A 3 -11.38 22.74 3.08
C VAL A 3 -10.27 22.28 4.02
N ARG A 4 -10.24 22.81 5.24
CA ARG A 4 -9.64 22.10 6.37
C ARG A 4 -10.66 21.10 6.84
N ALA A 5 -10.84 20.07 6.02
CA ALA A 5 -11.63 18.90 6.33
C ALA A 5 -11.10 18.33 7.65
N ASP A 6 -12.01 18.20 8.62
CA ASP A 6 -11.83 17.45 9.84
C ASP A 6 -11.05 16.16 9.54
N LEU A 7 -9.77 16.16 9.90
CA LEU A 7 -8.99 14.94 10.00
C LEU A 7 -9.75 14.06 10.98
N CYS A 8 -10.30 12.95 10.48
CA CYS A 8 -10.94 11.96 11.33
C CYS A 8 -10.00 11.68 12.51
N PRO A 9 -10.47 11.72 13.78
CA PRO A 9 -9.61 11.61 14.95
C PRO A 9 -8.74 10.34 14.96
N LEU A 10 -9.14 9.31 14.20
CA LEU A 10 -8.36 8.10 14.00
C LEU A 10 -7.10 8.32 13.16
N ALA A 11 -7.09 9.22 12.17
CA ALA A 11 -5.89 9.51 11.39
C ALA A 11 -4.78 10.13 12.26
N ALA A 12 -5.16 10.87 13.32
CA ALA A 12 -4.20 11.43 14.27
C ALA A 12 -3.52 10.35 15.14
N LEU A 13 -4.03 9.12 15.17
CA LEU A 13 -3.38 7.99 15.85
C LEU A 13 -2.15 7.48 15.10
N LEU A 14 -2.00 7.86 13.84
CA LEU A 14 -0.82 7.57 13.04
C LEU A 14 -0.09 8.88 12.78
N PRO A 15 0.99 9.20 13.53
CA PRO A 15 1.81 10.33 13.16
C PRO A 15 2.36 10.09 11.75
N PRO A 16 2.55 11.16 10.94
CA PRO A 16 3.22 11.00 9.66
C PRO A 16 4.61 10.43 9.93
N GLY A 17 4.88 9.21 9.45
CA GLY A 17 6.23 8.67 9.46
C GLY A 17 7.13 9.49 8.55
N ALA A 18 8.42 9.63 8.88
CA ALA A 18 9.39 9.96 7.84
C ALA A 18 9.51 8.73 6.92
N PRO A 19 9.55 8.89 5.60
CA PRO A 19 9.76 7.76 4.71
C PRO A 19 11.05 7.04 5.10
N ASP A 20 10.93 5.74 5.33
CA ASP A 20 12.07 4.88 5.60
C ASP A 20 12.93 4.74 4.34
N GLU A 21 14.25 4.87 4.48
CA GLU A 21 15.17 4.88 3.33
C GLU A 21 15.21 3.52 2.63
N GLU A 22 15.12 2.42 3.40
CA GLU A 22 15.15 1.06 2.89
C GLU A 22 13.85 0.75 2.13
N GLU A 23 12.70 1.07 2.70
CA GLU A 23 11.39 0.92 2.08
C GLU A 23 11.28 1.78 0.81
N THR A 24 11.80 3.02 0.86
CA THR A 24 11.85 3.89 -0.31
C THR A 24 12.75 3.32 -1.40
N ALA A 25 13.93 2.79 -1.05
CA ALA A 25 14.84 2.16 -1.98
C ALA A 25 14.23 0.89 -2.60
N TYR A 26 13.52 0.09 -1.79
CA TYR A 26 12.82 -1.11 -2.22
C TYR A 26 11.85 -0.79 -3.37
N TYR A 27 10.95 0.17 -3.17
CA TYR A 27 10.00 0.57 -4.21
C TYR A 27 10.66 1.28 -5.39
N ARG A 28 11.65 2.14 -5.15
CA ARG A 28 12.33 2.88 -6.23
C ARG A 28 12.96 1.95 -7.26
N GLN A 29 13.51 0.83 -6.81
CA GLN A 29 14.13 -0.18 -7.67
C GLN A 29 13.10 -1.03 -8.43
N ARG A 30 11.87 -1.12 -7.91
CA ARG A 30 10.90 -2.14 -8.34
C ARG A 30 9.69 -1.59 -9.06
N LEU A 31 9.28 -0.36 -8.80
CA LEU A 31 8.15 0.26 -9.50
C LEU A 31 8.49 0.51 -10.96
N ASP A 32 7.52 0.29 -11.84
CA ASP A 32 7.59 0.69 -13.25
C ASP A 32 7.63 2.23 -13.40
N ASP A 33 6.92 2.94 -12.51
CA ASP A 33 6.93 4.40 -12.41
C ASP A 33 7.43 4.83 -11.01
N PRO A 34 8.74 5.07 -10.83
CA PRO A 34 9.30 5.52 -9.55
C PRO A 34 8.82 6.92 -9.12
N SER A 35 8.28 7.75 -10.02
CA SER A 35 7.78 9.09 -9.67
C SER A 35 6.55 9.05 -8.75
N LEU A 36 5.91 7.89 -8.62
CA LEU A 36 4.84 7.68 -7.65
C LEU A 36 5.32 7.85 -6.20
N LEU A 37 6.62 7.71 -5.93
CA LEU A 37 7.21 7.90 -4.61
C LEU A 37 7.16 9.35 -4.12
N ASP A 38 7.13 10.33 -5.03
CA ASP A 38 6.99 11.75 -4.67
C ASP A 38 5.65 12.05 -4.00
N ARG A 39 4.68 11.13 -4.14
CA ARG A 39 3.32 11.21 -3.59
C ARG A 39 2.99 10.05 -2.65
N ALA A 40 3.98 9.21 -2.31
CA ALA A 40 3.80 8.14 -1.36
C ALA A 40 3.54 8.70 0.04
N VAL A 41 2.74 7.98 0.82
CA VAL A 41 2.43 8.35 2.21
C VAL A 41 3.10 7.33 3.12
N ALA A 42 4.03 7.79 3.94
CA ALA A 42 4.60 6.99 5.02
C ALA A 42 3.55 6.78 6.12
N VAL A 43 3.27 5.51 6.43
CA VAL A 43 2.29 5.09 7.43
C VAL A 43 3.04 4.33 8.52
N GLN A 44 2.92 4.77 9.76
CA GLN A 44 3.48 4.00 10.88
C GLN A 44 2.54 2.81 11.18
N VAL A 45 3.07 1.60 11.12
CA VAL A 45 2.34 0.35 11.41
C VAL A 45 3.21 -0.46 12.35
N GLU A 46 2.73 -0.72 13.58
CA GLU A 46 3.37 -1.62 14.55
C GLU A 46 4.87 -1.33 14.80
N GLY A 47 5.22 -0.05 14.90
CA GLY A 47 6.59 0.39 15.15
C GLY A 47 7.48 0.46 13.91
N SER A 48 6.99 0.01 12.76
CA SER A 48 7.67 0.14 11.45
C SER A 48 7.01 1.22 10.60
N VAL A 49 7.76 1.82 9.68
CA VAL A 49 7.19 2.72 8.66
C VAL A 49 7.06 1.96 7.35
N VAL A 50 5.85 1.94 6.80
CA VAL A 50 5.55 1.35 5.49
C VAL A 50 5.08 2.43 4.52
N LEU A 51 5.35 2.25 3.22
CA LEU A 51 4.94 3.22 2.21
C LEU A 51 3.62 2.83 1.54
N ALA A 52 2.60 3.66 1.73
CA ALA A 52 1.40 3.62 0.89
C ALA A 52 1.69 4.33 -0.44
N VAL A 53 1.94 3.56 -1.49
CA VAL A 53 2.21 4.10 -2.84
C VAL A 53 0.90 4.33 -3.61
N PRO A 54 0.64 5.55 -4.11
CA PRO A 54 -0.59 5.88 -4.84
C PRO A 54 -0.72 5.09 -6.14
N VAL A 55 -1.94 5.02 -6.67
CA VAL A 55 -2.16 4.57 -8.05
C VAL A 55 -1.62 5.61 -9.05
N GLY A 56 -1.24 5.12 -10.22
CA GLY A 56 -0.68 5.94 -11.30
C GLY A 56 0.05 5.06 -12.32
N GLY A 57 0.14 5.55 -13.56
CA GLY A 57 0.65 4.75 -14.67
C GLY A 57 -0.03 3.38 -14.75
N TRP A 58 0.77 2.33 -14.60
CA TRP A 58 0.30 0.93 -14.60
C TRP A 58 -0.19 0.43 -13.24
N ARG A 59 0.18 1.06 -12.11
CA ARG A 59 -0.25 0.66 -10.77
C ARG A 59 -1.74 0.94 -10.58
N LYS A 60 -2.55 -0.11 -10.38
CA LYS A 60 -4.02 -0.04 -10.29
C LYS A 60 -4.57 -0.08 -8.87
N GLY A 61 -3.73 -0.42 -7.90
CA GLY A 61 -4.11 -0.42 -6.50
C GLY A 61 -2.91 -0.63 -5.58
N GLY A 62 -3.22 -0.87 -4.32
CA GLY A 62 -2.24 -1.21 -3.29
C GLY A 62 -2.94 -1.65 -2.02
N TYR A 63 -2.14 -2.19 -1.10
CA TYR A 63 -2.64 -2.59 0.19
C TYR A 63 -1.59 -2.39 1.30
N LEU A 64 -2.05 -2.36 2.54
CA LEU A 64 -1.26 -2.43 3.77
C LEU A 64 -1.88 -3.49 4.67
N SER A 65 -1.06 -4.40 5.17
CA SER A 65 -1.46 -5.35 6.22
C SER A 65 -1.23 -4.72 7.59
N VAL A 66 -2.19 -4.88 8.50
CA VAL A 66 -2.13 -4.37 9.87
C VAL A 66 -2.73 -5.42 10.82
N SER A 67 -2.16 -5.55 12.01
CA SER A 67 -2.59 -6.53 13.02
C SER A 67 -3.82 -6.06 13.80
N GLU A 68 -4.03 -4.74 13.92
CA GLU A 68 -5.10 -4.15 14.73
C GLU A 68 -6.14 -3.41 13.89
N VAL A 69 -7.43 -3.63 14.17
CA VAL A 69 -8.55 -2.97 13.45
C VAL A 69 -8.44 -1.46 13.54
N VAL A 70 -8.06 -0.95 14.72
CA VAL A 70 -7.93 0.49 14.97
C VAL A 70 -6.84 1.10 14.09
N THR A 71 -5.70 0.43 13.94
CA THR A 71 -4.63 0.83 13.00
C THR A 71 -5.13 0.84 11.57
N GLY A 72 -5.92 -0.16 11.16
CA GLY A 72 -6.53 -0.21 9.83
C GLY A 72 -7.51 0.93 9.56
N LEU A 73 -8.35 1.28 10.53
CA LEU A 73 -9.27 2.41 10.43
C LEU A 73 -8.53 3.75 10.38
N ALA A 74 -7.45 3.89 11.15
CA ALA A 74 -6.58 5.07 11.14
C ALA A 74 -5.89 5.23 9.78
N ALA A 75 -5.26 4.18 9.25
CA ALA A 75 -4.62 4.18 7.95
C ALA A 75 -5.62 4.45 6.81
N ARG A 76 -6.81 3.83 6.85
CA ARG A 76 -7.90 4.14 5.91
C ARG A 76 -8.26 5.62 5.94
N SER A 77 -8.41 6.19 7.14
CA SER A 77 -8.78 7.60 7.31
C SER A 77 -7.68 8.54 6.82
N LEU A 78 -6.41 8.17 7.03
CA LEU A 78 -5.25 8.91 6.55
C LEU A 78 -5.20 9.01 5.03
N LEU A 79 -5.50 7.92 4.32
CA LEU A 79 -5.41 7.84 2.86
C LEU A 79 -6.67 8.35 2.13
N ARG A 80 -7.85 8.23 2.77
CA ARG A 80 -9.13 8.57 2.12
C ARG A 80 -9.18 10.04 1.70
N GLY A 81 -9.54 10.27 0.43
CA GLY A 81 -9.65 11.61 -0.15
C GLY A 81 -8.32 12.21 -0.65
N ARG A 82 -7.19 11.52 -0.45
CA ARG A 82 -5.91 11.94 -1.00
C ARG A 82 -5.82 11.59 -2.51
N PRO A 83 -5.27 12.49 -3.35
CA PRO A 83 -4.98 12.17 -4.74
C PRO A 83 -4.12 10.90 -4.86
N GLY A 84 -4.53 9.95 -5.71
CA GLY A 84 -3.84 8.68 -5.89
C GLY A 84 -4.29 7.55 -4.96
N PHE A 85 -5.25 7.78 -4.06
CA PHE A 85 -5.82 6.74 -3.19
C PHE A 85 -7.34 6.63 -3.35
N PRO A 86 -7.83 6.21 -4.53
CA PRO A 86 -9.26 6.01 -4.75
C PRO A 86 -9.75 4.76 -3.99
N ASP A 87 -11.02 4.75 -3.59
CA ASP A 87 -11.70 3.60 -2.99
C ASP A 87 -10.96 2.93 -1.81
N VAL A 88 -10.54 3.74 -0.82
CA VAL A 88 -9.85 3.22 0.36
C VAL A 88 -10.81 2.45 1.27
N ARG A 89 -10.55 1.16 1.41
CA ARG A 89 -11.41 0.18 2.12
C ARG A 89 -10.59 -0.64 3.11
N LEU A 90 -11.19 -0.99 4.24
CA LEU A 90 -10.63 -1.92 5.21
C LEU A 90 -11.34 -3.26 5.03
N SER A 91 -10.58 -4.31 4.77
CA SER A 91 -11.02 -5.70 4.81
C SER A 91 -10.61 -6.28 6.16
N TRP A 92 -11.60 -6.56 7.00
CA TRP A 92 -11.38 -7.16 8.31
C TRP A 92 -11.18 -8.67 8.18
N SER A 93 -10.16 -9.22 8.84
CA SER A 93 -10.03 -10.66 9.01
C SER A 93 -10.86 -11.10 10.23
N PRO A 94 -11.72 -12.11 10.10
CA PRO A 94 -12.42 -12.68 11.26
C PRO A 94 -11.50 -13.56 12.13
N TYR A 95 -10.32 -13.92 11.63
CA TYR A 95 -9.35 -14.75 12.34
C TYR A 95 -8.38 -13.86 13.15
N PRO A 96 -8.22 -14.11 14.47
CA PRO A 96 -7.44 -13.26 15.36
C PRO A 96 -5.92 -13.34 15.12
N ASP A 97 -5.45 -14.35 14.40
CA ASP A 97 -4.06 -14.56 14.01
C ASP A 97 -3.73 -14.01 12.60
N CYS A 98 -4.73 -13.48 11.89
CA CYS A 98 -4.57 -12.97 10.54
C CYS A 98 -4.70 -11.45 10.49
N CYS A 99 -3.79 -10.81 9.75
CA CYS A 99 -3.81 -9.37 9.56
C CYS A 99 -5.10 -8.90 8.87
N HIS A 100 -5.51 -7.68 9.20
CA HIS A 100 -6.48 -6.91 8.45
C HIS A 100 -5.78 -6.21 7.30
N VAL A 101 -6.52 -5.85 6.26
CA VAL A 101 -5.93 -5.28 5.06
C VAL A 101 -6.63 -3.98 4.70
N VAL A 102 -5.88 -2.88 4.69
CA VAL A 102 -6.32 -1.61 4.08
C VAL A 102 -5.97 -1.67 2.61
N ARG A 103 -6.95 -1.51 1.72
CA ARG A 103 -6.77 -1.55 0.26
C ARG A 103 -7.20 -0.23 -0.37
N TRP A 104 -6.60 0.12 -1.49
CA TRP A 104 -7.02 1.23 -2.35
C TRP A 104 -6.87 0.84 -3.83
N GLY A 105 -7.52 1.59 -4.71
CA GLY A 105 -7.54 1.30 -6.13
C GLY A 105 -8.59 0.27 -6.52
N ALA A 106 -8.42 -0.27 -7.73
CA ALA A 106 -9.31 -1.28 -8.28
C ALA A 106 -9.35 -2.55 -7.40
N PRO A 107 -10.39 -3.38 -7.53
CA PRO A 107 -10.34 -4.75 -7.02
C PRO A 107 -9.15 -5.48 -7.67
N VAL A 108 -8.38 -6.20 -6.85
CA VAL A 108 -7.31 -7.07 -7.36
C VAL A 108 -8.00 -8.18 -8.17
N PRO A 109 -7.59 -8.46 -9.41
CA PRO A 109 -8.10 -9.62 -10.15
C PRO A 109 -7.82 -10.88 -9.33
N TYR A 110 -8.84 -11.73 -9.16
CA TYR A 110 -8.73 -13.00 -8.46
C TYR A 110 -7.87 -13.96 -9.29
N GLU A 111 -6.57 -14.01 -9.01
CA GLU A 111 -5.66 -14.95 -9.67
C GLU A 111 -4.58 -15.38 -8.67
N ASP A 112 -4.43 -16.69 -8.46
CA ASP A 112 -3.25 -17.30 -7.82
C ASP A 112 -2.00 -17.17 -8.73
N ASP A 113 -1.82 -16.00 -9.37
CA ASP A 113 -0.68 -15.65 -10.23
C ASP A 113 0.04 -14.43 -9.62
N PRO A 114 1.14 -14.67 -8.88
CA PRO A 114 1.96 -13.60 -8.30
C PRO A 114 2.50 -12.59 -9.32
N ILE A 115 2.69 -12.99 -10.59
CA ILE A 115 3.18 -12.10 -11.64
C ILE A 115 2.06 -11.19 -12.12
N ALA A 116 0.84 -11.71 -12.30
CA ALA A 116 -0.32 -10.89 -12.60
C ALA A 116 -0.60 -9.89 -11.48
N GLU A 117 -0.53 -10.33 -10.22
CA GLU A 117 -0.67 -9.46 -9.06
C GLU A 117 0.44 -8.38 -9.02
N GLY A 118 1.69 -8.76 -9.29
CA GLY A 118 2.79 -7.81 -9.33
C GLY A 118 2.62 -6.74 -10.43
N ARG A 119 2.11 -7.12 -11.61
CA ARG A 119 1.75 -6.16 -12.68
C ARG A 119 0.63 -5.23 -12.23
N PHE A 120 -0.38 -5.75 -11.53
CA PHE A 120 -1.47 -4.95 -10.98
C PHE A 120 -0.96 -3.88 -10.01
N TYR A 121 0.04 -4.22 -9.19
CA TYR A 121 0.72 -3.27 -8.30
C TYR A 121 1.77 -2.39 -8.99
N GLY A 122 1.92 -2.50 -10.31
CA GLY A 122 2.81 -1.65 -11.10
C GLY A 122 4.28 -1.90 -10.86
N TYR A 123 4.67 -3.13 -10.50
CA TYR A 123 6.07 -3.53 -10.53
C TYR A 123 6.59 -3.59 -11.97
N SER A 124 7.84 -3.19 -12.15
CA SER A 124 8.52 -3.17 -13.44
C SER A 124 8.72 -4.58 -13.97
N LYS A 125 8.87 -4.71 -15.29
CA LYS A 125 9.16 -6.01 -15.92
C LYS A 125 10.43 -6.67 -15.35
N ALA A 126 11.44 -5.87 -15.02
CA ALA A 126 12.68 -6.36 -14.42
C ALA A 126 12.43 -6.94 -13.01
N ALA A 127 11.68 -6.22 -12.17
CA ALA A 127 11.33 -6.71 -10.82
C ALA A 127 10.51 -8.01 -10.88
N LEU A 128 9.56 -8.10 -11.82
CA LEU A 128 8.76 -9.30 -12.03
C LEU A 128 9.59 -10.48 -12.55
N ALA A 129 10.54 -10.23 -13.45
CA ALA A 129 11.46 -11.26 -13.93
C ALA A 129 12.34 -11.80 -12.79
N SER A 130 12.96 -10.91 -12.00
CA SER A 130 13.74 -11.32 -10.83
C SER A 130 12.90 -12.08 -9.79
N PHE A 131 11.64 -11.70 -9.59
CA PHE A 131 10.72 -12.45 -8.73
C PHE A 131 10.43 -13.84 -9.31
N ALA A 132 10.14 -13.95 -10.60
CA ALA A 132 9.86 -15.24 -11.26
C ALA A 132 11.04 -16.21 -11.18
N GLU A 133 12.26 -15.71 -11.38
CA GLU A 133 13.50 -16.48 -11.23
C GLU A 133 13.63 -17.01 -9.79
N ALA A 134 13.49 -16.14 -8.79
CA ALA A 134 13.58 -16.54 -7.38
C ALA A 134 12.46 -17.52 -6.98
N TYR A 135 11.23 -17.30 -7.45
CA TYR A 135 10.08 -18.13 -7.13
C TYR A 135 10.17 -19.53 -7.75
N GLY A 136 10.69 -19.64 -8.98
CA GLY A 136 10.93 -20.93 -9.63
C GLY A 136 12.02 -21.79 -8.96
N HIS A 137 12.85 -21.21 -8.09
CA HIS A 137 13.81 -21.94 -7.26
C HIS A 137 13.23 -22.44 -5.92
N LEU A 138 11.99 -22.06 -5.58
CA LEU A 138 11.32 -22.44 -4.33
C LEU A 138 10.31 -23.59 -4.50
N ILE A 139 10.17 -24.14 -5.71
CA ILE A 139 9.26 -25.25 -6.06
C ILE A 139 10.06 -26.50 -6.44
#